data_AF-A0A1U7Y743-F1
#
_entry.id   AF-A0A1U7Y743-F1
#
_cell.length_a   1.000
_cell.length_b   1.000
_cell.length_c   1.000
_cell.angle_alpha   90.00
_cell.angle_beta   90.00
_cell.angle_gamma   90.00
#
_symmetry.space_group_name_H-M   'P 1'
#
loop_
_entity.id
_entity.type
_entity.pdbx_description
1 polymer ?
#
loop_
_entity_poly.entity_id
_entity_poly.type
_entity_poly.pdbx_seq_one_letter_code
_entity_poly.pdbx_strand_id
1 'polypeptide(L)'
;MPAMMGKAKKQKRLIDNLEDEFVKIQKEHHLPAGDFPNVEHFREVLSGYSIDKFEKLKPKLIQAVDDMLGYDIPELLKNFGNPYD
;
A
#
# COMPACT_ATOMS: atom_id res chain seq x y z
N MET A 1 2.03 15.83 2.20
CA MET A 1 1.94 16.68 3.41
C MET A 1 2.24 18.14 3.05
N PRO A 2 1.67 19.14 3.73
CA PRO A 2 1.96 20.56 3.44
C PRO A 2 3.40 20.89 3.86
N ALA A 3 4.10 21.70 3.06
CA ALA A 3 5.52 21.95 3.21
C ALA A 3 5.89 22.79 4.46
N MET A 4 5.01 23.72 4.87
CA MET A 4 5.36 24.76 5.86
C MET A 4 4.49 24.75 7.13
N MET A 5 3.15 24.74 7.02
CA MET A 5 2.25 24.83 8.19
C MET A 5 1.07 23.87 8.06
N GLY A 6 0.52 23.41 9.20
CA GLY A 6 -0.68 22.56 9.23
C GLY A 6 -0.43 21.06 9.06
N LYS A 7 0.84 20.61 9.16
CA LYS A 7 1.21 19.19 9.08
C LYS A 7 0.42 18.33 10.08
N ALA A 8 0.44 18.69 11.36
CA ALA A 8 -0.30 17.96 12.40
C ALA A 8 -1.81 17.89 12.13
N LYS A 9 -2.42 19.01 11.70
CA LYS A 9 -3.86 19.07 11.36
C LYS A 9 -4.20 18.17 10.17
N LYS A 10 -3.35 18.17 9.13
CA LYS A 10 -3.56 17.33 7.94
C LYS A 10 -3.31 15.85 8.21
N GLN A 11 -2.30 15.52 9.02
CA GLN A 11 -2.07 14.15 9.49
C GLN A 11 -3.24 13.64 10.30
N LYS A 12 -3.72 14.42 11.29
CA LYS A 12 -4.91 14.04 12.06
C LYS A 12 -6.12 13.79 11.15
N ARG A 13 -6.38 14.68 10.18
CA ARG A 13 -7.46 14.47 9.21
C ARG A 13 -7.30 13.19 8.38
N LEU A 14 -6.08 12.87 7.93
CA LEU A 14 -5.83 11.65 7.17
C LEU A 14 -6.05 10.40 8.02
N ILE A 15 -5.60 10.43 9.28
CA ILE A 15 -5.80 9.34 10.24
C ILE A 15 -7.29 9.21 10.55
N ASP A 16 -8.01 10.30 10.79
CA ASP A 16 -9.45 10.29 11.10
C ASP A 16 -10.28 9.69 9.96
N ASN A 17 -9.93 9.99 8.69
CA ASN A 17 -10.63 9.52 7.49
C ASN A 17 -9.91 8.33 6.79
N LEU A 18 -9.16 7.52 7.54
CA LEU A 18 -8.32 6.45 6.97
C LEU A 18 -9.12 5.43 6.15
N GLU A 19 -10.36 5.12 6.57
CA GLU A 19 -11.26 4.20 5.85
C GLU A 19 -11.56 4.70 4.44
N ASP A 20 -11.89 5.99 4.29
CA ASP A 20 -12.17 6.59 2.99
C ASP A 20 -10.93 6.60 2.10
N GLU A 21 -9.74 6.83 2.68
CA GLU A 21 -8.48 6.75 1.95
C GLU A 21 -8.22 5.31 1.47
N PHE A 22 -8.52 4.29 2.27
CA PHE A 22 -8.42 2.88 1.83
C PHE A 22 -9.37 2.58 0.68
N VAL A 23 -10.64 2.99 0.77
CA VAL A 23 -11.63 2.79 -0.31
C VAL A 23 -11.19 3.50 -1.59
N LYS A 24 -10.57 4.68 -1.48
CA LYS A 24 -10.03 5.40 -2.62
C LYS A 24 -8.89 4.62 -3.29
N ILE A 25 -7.92 4.13 -2.52
CA ILE A 25 -6.79 3.35 -3.05
C ILE A 25 -7.26 2.02 -3.66
N GLN A 26 -8.23 1.34 -3.04
CA GLN A 26 -8.86 0.13 -3.61
C GLN A 26 -9.39 0.39 -5.02
N LYS A 27 -10.13 1.48 -5.21
CA LYS A 27 -10.72 1.83 -6.51
C LYS A 27 -9.66 2.29 -7.52
N GLU A 28 -8.72 3.13 -7.09
CA GLU A 28 -7.70 3.71 -7.98
C GLU A 28 -6.73 2.65 -8.51
N HIS A 29 -6.37 1.68 -7.66
CA HIS A 29 -5.41 0.62 -8.00
C HIS A 29 -6.04 -0.75 -8.23
N HIS A 30 -7.36 -0.85 -8.22
CA HIS A 30 -8.11 -2.10 -8.45
C HIS A 30 -7.72 -3.22 -7.46
N LEU A 31 -7.47 -2.85 -6.20
CA LEU A 31 -7.02 -3.77 -5.17
C LEU A 31 -8.22 -4.37 -4.42
N PRO A 32 -8.23 -5.69 -4.16
CA PRO A 32 -9.22 -6.34 -3.31
C PRO A 32 -9.21 -5.79 -1.88
N ALA A 33 -10.39 -5.71 -1.25
CA ALA A 33 -10.51 -5.28 0.14
C ALA A 33 -9.76 -6.20 1.13
N GLY A 34 -9.59 -7.48 0.78
CA GLY A 34 -8.88 -8.47 1.61
C GLY A 34 -7.39 -8.21 1.75
N ASP A 35 -6.79 -7.42 0.85
CA ASP A 35 -5.35 -7.09 0.89
C ASP A 35 -5.06 -5.92 1.84
N PHE A 36 -6.09 -5.25 2.34
CA PHE A 36 -5.94 -4.11 3.24
C PHE A 36 -5.85 -4.55 4.70
N PRO A 37 -5.01 -3.90 5.50
CA PRO A 37 -4.89 -4.18 6.93
C PRO A 37 -6.15 -3.73 7.69
N ASN A 38 -6.31 -4.23 8.93
CA ASN A 38 -7.34 -3.73 9.84
C ASN A 38 -7.14 -2.23 10.09
N VAL A 39 -8.19 -1.44 9.81
CA VAL A 39 -8.16 0.03 9.85
C VAL A 39 -7.81 0.55 11.24
N GLU A 40 -8.43 0.02 12.29
CA GLU A 40 -8.22 0.53 13.65
C GLU A 40 -6.79 0.25 14.13
N HIS A 41 -6.28 -0.96 13.88
CA HIS A 41 -4.88 -1.26 14.16
C HIS A 41 -3.91 -0.38 13.36
N PHE A 42 -4.18 -0.17 12.06
CA PHE A 42 -3.36 0.69 11.22
C PHE A 42 -3.38 2.15 11.70
N ARG A 43 -4.53 2.63 12.17
CA ARG A 43 -4.71 3.97 12.76
C ARG A 43 -3.86 4.17 14.00
N GLU A 44 -3.87 3.20 14.93
CA GLU A 44 -3.04 3.22 16.14
C GLU A 44 -1.56 3.28 15.81
N VAL A 45 -1.09 2.40 14.91
CA VAL A 45 0.31 2.35 14.48
C VAL A 45 0.70 3.65 13.79
N LEU A 46 -0.09 4.13 12.83
CA LEU A 46 0.19 5.32 12.04
C LEU A 46 0.25 6.59 12.90
N SER A 47 -0.51 6.63 14.01
CA SER A 47 -0.49 7.74 14.97
C SER A 47 0.87 7.96 15.63
N GLY A 48 1.71 6.92 15.71
CA GLY A 48 3.08 7.00 16.23
C GLY A 48 4.12 7.55 15.24
N TYR A 49 3.75 7.78 13.97
CA TYR A 49 4.68 8.21 12.92
C TYR A 49 4.42 9.65 12.46
N SER A 50 5.43 10.25 11.82
CA SER A 50 5.32 11.56 11.17
C SER A 50 5.15 11.34 9.67
N ILE A 51 3.94 11.52 9.13
CA ILE A 51 3.64 11.19 7.73
C ILE A 51 4.47 12.03 6.75
N ASP A 52 4.93 13.22 7.15
CA ASP A 52 5.79 14.06 6.32
C ASP A 52 7.22 13.51 6.16
N LYS A 53 7.62 12.54 6.98
CA LYS A 53 8.90 11.82 6.85
C LYS A 53 8.80 10.59 5.94
N PHE A 54 7.62 10.24 5.45
CA PHE A 54 7.48 9.11 4.55
C PHE A 54 8.11 9.42 3.20
N GLU A 55 8.75 8.40 2.65
CA GLU A 55 9.23 8.43 1.28
C GLU A 55 8.07 8.67 0.32
N LYS A 56 8.32 9.44 -0.74
CA LYS A 56 7.35 9.58 -1.82
C LYS A 56 7.18 8.25 -2.53
N LEU A 57 5.98 8.00 -3.06
CA LEU A 57 5.72 6.83 -3.92
C LEU A 57 6.72 6.82 -5.08
N LYS A 58 7.37 5.67 -5.30
CA LYS A 58 8.33 5.44 -6.39
C LYS A 58 7.70 4.45 -7.37
N PRO A 59 7.10 4.91 -8.49
CA PRO A 59 6.38 4.03 -9.42
C PRO A 59 7.22 2.85 -9.92
N LYS A 60 8.53 3.03 -10.09
CA LYS A 60 9.46 1.96 -10.49
C LYS A 60 9.51 0.79 -9.51
N LEU A 61 9.34 1.05 -8.21
CA LEU A 61 9.34 -0.02 -7.21
C LEU A 61 8.03 -0.82 -7.26
N ILE A 62 6.90 -0.16 -7.55
CA ILE A 62 5.62 -0.83 -7.77
C ILE A 62 5.70 -1.70 -9.03
N GLN A 63 6.19 -1.13 -10.14
CA GLN A 63 6.34 -1.87 -11.40
C GLN A 63 7.20 -3.12 -11.23
N ALA A 64 8.30 -3.05 -10.47
CA ALA A 64 9.13 -4.22 -10.22
C ALA A 64 8.38 -5.35 -9.48
N VAL A 65 7.46 -5.00 -8.58
CA VAL A 65 6.61 -5.99 -7.90
C VAL A 65 5.55 -6.54 -8.84
N ASP A 66 4.93 -5.69 -9.66
CA ASP A 66 3.94 -6.12 -10.66
C ASP A 66 4.55 -7.06 -11.70
N ASP A 67 5.77 -6.76 -12.17
CA ASP A 67 6.51 -7.60 -13.12
C ASP A 67 6.86 -8.96 -12.49
N MET A 68 7.29 -8.94 -11.22
CA MET A 68 7.57 -10.17 -10.47
C MET A 68 6.32 -11.06 -10.33
N LEU A 69 5.16 -10.46 -10.01
CA LEU A 69 3.90 -11.19 -9.89
C LEU A 69 3.39 -11.70 -11.24
N GLY A 70 3.54 -10.91 -12.31
CA GLY A 70 3.00 -11.20 -13.63
C GLY A 70 3.86 -12.15 -14.49
N TYR A 71 5.18 -12.14 -14.29
CA TYR A 71 6.13 -12.85 -15.16
C TYR A 71 7.05 -13.78 -14.37
N ASP A 72 7.78 -13.25 -13.39
CA ASP A 72 8.86 -13.98 -12.73
C ASP A 72 8.34 -15.18 -11.91
N ILE A 73 7.26 -15.00 -11.15
CA ILE A 73 6.66 -16.09 -10.38
C ILE A 73 6.06 -17.17 -11.29
N PRO A 74 5.24 -16.85 -12.31
CA PRO A 74 4.77 -17.86 -13.26
C PRO A 74 5.90 -18.60 -13.99
N GLU A 75 6.98 -17.91 -14.37
CA GLU A 75 8.14 -18.54 -14.99
C GLU A 75 8.85 -19.49 -14.03
N LEU A 76 9.06 -19.05 -12.78
CA LEU A 76 9.62 -19.88 -11.73
C LEU A 76 8.77 -21.14 -11.49
N LEU A 77 7.44 -21.01 -11.45
CA LEU A 77 6.53 -22.14 -11.27
C LEU A 77 6.60 -23.14 -12.42
N LYS A 78 6.84 -22.72 -13.68
CA LYS A 78 7.04 -23.64 -14.81
C LYS A 78 8.30 -24.51 -14.66
N ASN A 79 9.32 -24.00 -13.98
CA ASN A 79 10.56 -24.74 -13.72
C ASN A 79 10.37 -25.79 -12.62
N PHE A 80 9.37 -25.63 -11.75
CA PHE A 80 8.92 -26.69 -10.86
C PHE A 80 7.96 -27.59 -11.65
N GLY A 81 8.49 -28.67 -12.22
CA GLY A 81 7.68 -29.67 -12.90
C GLY A 81 6.47 -30.08 -12.05
N ASN A 82 5.34 -30.38 -12.70
CA ASN A 82 4.12 -30.77 -12.02
C ASN A 82 4.43 -31.95 -11.07
N PRO A 83 4.30 -31.80 -9.75
CA PRO A 83 4.60 -32.90 -8.82
C PRO A 83 3.59 -34.06 -8.92
N TYR A 84 2.58 -33.91 -9.77
CA TYR A 84 1.56 -34.91 -10.07
C TYR A 84 1.71 -35.52 -11.48
N ASP A 85 2.76 -35.18 -12.22
CA ASP A 85 3.21 -35.94 -13.41
C ASP A 85 4.22 -37.03 -13.04
#